data_AF-A0A2Z7AFQ4-F1
#
_entry.id   AF-A0A2Z7AFQ4-F1
#
_cell.length_a   1.000
_cell.length_b   1.000
_cell.length_c   1.000
_cell.angle_alpha   90.00
_cell.angle_beta   90.00
_cell.angle_gamma   90.00
#
_symmetry.space_group_name_H-M   'P 1'
#
loop_
_entity.id
_entity.type
_entity.pdbx_description
1 polymer ?
#
loop_
_entity_poly.entity_id
_entity_poly.type
_entity_poly.pdbx_seq_one_letter_code
_entity_poly.pdbx_strand_id
1 'polypeptide(L)'
;MRTARSKNRIFVADDCDEDGGLSRRENAKTRLENLRQKRKEKEREMAMAVPPAPPKRQWLRPPMPSSLPPPQEVDMSGLEFLFEKRLRHSDVKDRGRVVIPKEFALKHFPEIQTKYGIFMYMDDVTTPKLWTFRFGFWSNNSGRVHVLEHACEFFAMHGLINGDFIMFYIDRRVGRFAIGSRKADVQNSVRDEHHDLAGATLMDELLSASSTSDGVGQSAVEDESLAYFPMELLDDDFFDLPKL
;
A
#
# COMPACT_ATOMS: atom_id res chain seq x y z
N MET A 1 -85.07 7.24 3.71
CA MET A 1 -85.72 6.72 2.49
C MET A 1 -84.99 7.26 1.25
N ARG A 2 -84.48 6.33 0.40
CA ARG A 2 -84.43 6.37 -1.09
C ARG A 2 -83.61 7.48 -1.81
N THR A 3 -82.43 7.16 -2.36
CA THR A 3 -82.06 6.93 -3.80
C THR A 3 -82.10 8.19 -4.70
N ALA A 4 -81.31 8.41 -5.76
CA ALA A 4 -80.06 7.94 -6.37
C ALA A 4 -79.89 8.75 -7.70
N ARG A 5 -78.68 8.71 -8.29
CA ARG A 5 -78.35 8.83 -9.75
C ARG A 5 -78.24 10.21 -10.46
N SER A 6 -76.98 10.51 -10.80
CA SER A 6 -76.39 10.65 -12.15
C SER A 6 -76.90 11.71 -13.13
N LYS A 7 -75.96 12.52 -13.66
CA LYS A 7 -75.58 12.53 -15.10
C LYS A 7 -74.31 13.35 -15.36
N ASN A 8 -73.33 12.68 -15.98
CA ASN A 8 -72.18 13.25 -16.69
C ASN A 8 -72.63 14.10 -17.89
N ARG A 9 -71.88 15.18 -18.18
CA ARG A 9 -71.77 15.77 -19.53
C ARG A 9 -70.48 16.61 -19.69
N ILE A 10 -69.43 15.94 -20.19
CA ILE A 10 -68.51 16.27 -21.32
C ILE A 10 -68.88 17.57 -22.07
N PHE A 11 -68.04 18.51 -22.54
CA PHE A 11 -66.59 18.81 -22.75
C PHE A 11 -66.52 20.38 -22.74
N VAL A 12 -65.40 21.09 -22.58
CA VAL A 12 -64.32 21.33 -23.55
C VAL A 12 -63.10 21.79 -22.75
N ALA A 13 -61.95 21.13 -22.96
CA ALA A 13 -60.65 21.66 -22.62
C ALA A 13 -60.20 22.53 -23.80
N ASP A 14 -60.08 23.83 -23.59
CA ASP A 14 -59.43 24.73 -24.55
C ASP A 14 -57.94 24.80 -24.22
N ASP A 15 -57.16 24.34 -25.19
CA ASP A 15 -55.81 24.73 -25.61
C ASP A 15 -54.68 24.81 -24.57
N CYS A 16 -53.91 23.73 -24.49
CA CYS A 16 -52.53 23.74 -24.00
C CYS A 16 -51.59 24.24 -25.12
N ASP A 17 -51.04 25.44 -24.96
CA ASP A 17 -49.93 25.95 -25.76
C ASP A 17 -48.64 25.12 -25.51
N GLU A 18 -48.37 24.13 -26.35
CA GLU A 18 -47.16 23.28 -26.31
C GLU A 18 -45.96 23.85 -27.11
N ASP A 19 -46.09 24.99 -27.78
CA ASP A 19 -45.05 25.49 -28.71
C ASP A 19 -43.87 26.23 -28.02
N GLY A 20 -44.06 26.74 -26.81
CA GLY A 20 -43.02 27.51 -26.10
C GLY A 20 -41.87 26.67 -25.51
N GLY A 21 -42.08 25.37 -25.31
CA GLY A 21 -41.11 24.45 -24.72
C GLY A 21 -40.06 23.92 -25.70
N LEU A 22 -40.44 23.72 -26.96
CA LEU A 22 -39.57 23.25 -28.04
C LEU A 22 -38.56 24.33 -28.44
N SER A 23 -39.01 25.57 -28.61
CA SER A 23 -38.14 26.71 -28.95
C SER A 23 -37.05 26.97 -27.89
N ARG A 24 -37.36 26.86 -26.59
CA ARG A 24 -36.36 26.99 -25.51
C ARG A 24 -35.35 25.84 -25.51
N ARG A 25 -35.79 24.61 -25.78
CA ARG A 25 -34.92 23.42 -25.85
C ARG A 25 -34.02 23.46 -27.08
N GLU A 26 -34.52 23.91 -28.22
CA GLU A 26 -33.72 24.11 -29.43
C GLU A 26 -32.69 25.21 -29.24
N ASN A 27 -33.07 26.33 -28.62
CA ASN A 27 -32.12 27.40 -28.28
C ASN A 27 -31.02 26.93 -27.31
N ALA A 28 -31.34 26.04 -26.36
CA ALA A 28 -30.36 25.43 -25.46
C ALA A 28 -29.42 24.45 -26.17
N LYS A 29 -29.94 23.63 -27.10
CA LYS A 29 -29.14 22.73 -27.93
C LYS A 29 -28.16 23.51 -28.82
N THR A 30 -28.64 24.57 -29.46
CA THR A 30 -27.80 25.47 -30.28
C THR A 30 -26.72 26.15 -29.45
N ARG A 31 -27.03 26.60 -28.24
CA ARG A 31 -26.05 27.21 -27.33
C ARG A 31 -24.96 26.21 -26.90
N LEU A 32 -25.33 24.95 -26.64
CA LEU A 32 -24.39 23.90 -26.27
C LEU A 32 -23.45 23.55 -27.43
N GLU A 33 -23.96 23.48 -28.66
CA GLU A 33 -23.13 23.20 -29.83
C GLU A 33 -22.16 24.36 -30.12
N ASN A 34 -22.61 25.61 -29.98
CA ASN A 34 -21.74 26.77 -30.10
C ASN A 34 -20.64 26.79 -29.02
N LEU A 35 -20.95 26.38 -27.78
CA LEU A 35 -19.95 26.24 -26.72
C LEU A 35 -18.95 25.12 -27.02
N ARG A 36 -19.41 24.01 -27.60
CA ARG A 36 -18.57 22.89 -28.01
C ARG A 36 -17.63 23.28 -29.14
N GLN A 37 -18.13 24.01 -30.15
CA GLN A 37 -17.32 24.55 -31.23
C GLN A 37 -16.30 25.55 -30.71
N LYS A 38 -16.71 26.49 -29.85
CA LYS A 38 -15.80 27.46 -29.24
C LYS A 38 -14.71 26.80 -28.38
N ARG A 39 -15.04 25.69 -27.69
CA ARG A 39 -14.04 24.90 -26.95
C ARG A 39 -13.06 24.22 -27.90
N LYS A 40 -13.53 23.60 -28.99
CA LYS A 40 -12.67 22.98 -30.00
C LYS A 40 -11.78 24.00 -30.71
N GLU A 41 -12.30 25.19 -30.99
CA GLU A 41 -11.53 26.28 -31.59
C GLU A 41 -10.44 26.76 -30.63
N LYS A 42 -10.78 27.00 -29.35
CA LYS A 42 -9.81 27.36 -28.32
C LYS A 42 -8.76 26.26 -28.10
N GLU A 43 -9.13 24.99 -28.22
CA GLU A 43 -8.22 23.86 -28.13
C GLU A 43 -7.28 23.79 -29.34
N ARG A 44 -7.79 24.06 -30.56
CA ARG A 44 -6.95 24.20 -31.77
C ARG A 44 -6.02 25.40 -31.67
N GLU A 45 -6.50 26.52 -31.14
CA GLU A 45 -5.69 27.71 -30.89
C GLU A 45 -4.58 27.42 -29.86
N MET A 46 -4.90 26.72 -28.77
CA MET A 46 -3.90 26.27 -27.79
C MET A 46 -2.93 25.23 -28.38
N ALA A 47 -3.38 24.37 -29.29
CA ALA A 47 -2.52 23.37 -29.94
C ALA A 47 -1.60 23.98 -31.01
N MET A 48 -2.02 25.08 -31.64
CA MET A 48 -1.20 25.85 -32.60
C MET A 48 -0.30 26.87 -31.90
N ALA A 49 -0.61 27.25 -30.66
CA ALA A 49 0.25 28.08 -29.84
C ALA A 49 1.51 27.29 -29.46
N VAL A 50 2.66 27.75 -29.92
CA VAL A 50 3.95 27.23 -29.48
C VAL A 50 4.08 27.53 -27.98
N PRO A 51 4.12 26.52 -27.09
CA PRO A 51 4.31 26.78 -25.67
C PRO A 51 5.64 27.52 -25.49
N PRO A 52 5.72 28.54 -24.62
CA PRO A 52 6.99 29.18 -24.32
C PRO A 52 7.95 28.10 -23.87
N ALA A 53 9.17 28.13 -24.42
CA ALA A 53 10.21 27.17 -24.07
C ALA A 53 10.28 27.09 -22.53
N PRO A 54 10.26 25.88 -21.94
CA PRO A 54 10.41 25.77 -20.50
C PRO A 54 11.69 26.50 -20.11
N PRO A 55 11.68 27.33 -19.05
CA PRO A 55 12.90 27.97 -18.60
C PRO A 55 13.95 26.88 -18.43
N LYS A 56 15.13 27.08 -19.03
CA LYS A 56 16.26 26.15 -18.86
C LYS A 56 16.54 26.07 -17.37
N ARG A 57 15.96 25.07 -16.71
CA ARG A 57 16.24 24.74 -15.33
C ARG A 57 17.67 24.22 -15.36
N GLN A 58 18.61 25.12 -15.12
CA GLN A 58 19.93 24.74 -14.66
C GLN A 58 19.70 24.02 -13.34
N TRP A 59 19.68 22.68 -13.41
CA TRP A 59 19.84 21.85 -12.24
C TRP A 59 21.23 22.17 -11.70
N LEU A 60 21.35 23.23 -10.90
CA LEU A 60 22.44 23.36 -9.96
C LEU A 60 22.26 22.11 -9.09
N ARG A 61 23.06 21.08 -9.36
CA ARG A 61 23.18 19.94 -8.47
C ARG A 61 23.34 20.55 -7.08
N PRO A 62 22.49 20.21 -6.09
CA PRO A 62 22.78 20.62 -4.74
C PRO A 62 24.22 20.21 -4.47
N PRO A 63 25.07 21.09 -3.91
CA PRO A 63 26.43 20.72 -3.59
C PRO A 63 26.35 19.45 -2.76
N MET A 64 26.85 18.34 -3.33
CA MET A 64 27.06 17.12 -2.55
C MET A 64 27.84 17.57 -1.31
N PRO A 65 27.43 17.20 -0.09
CA PRO A 65 28.30 17.38 1.05
C PRO A 65 29.63 16.72 0.66
N SER A 66 30.70 17.52 0.66
CA SER A 66 32.02 17.19 0.10
C SER A 66 32.75 16.05 0.82
N SER A 67 32.04 15.31 1.67
CA SER A 67 32.46 14.07 2.27
C SER A 67 31.20 13.22 2.48
N LEU A 68 30.87 12.36 1.51
CA LEU A 68 30.24 11.10 1.89
C LEU A 68 31.19 10.47 2.93
N PRO A 69 30.70 10.03 4.10
CA PRO A 69 31.56 9.34 5.05
C PRO A 69 32.26 8.21 4.28
N PRO A 70 33.60 8.09 4.37
CA PRO A 70 34.32 7.02 3.72
C PRO A 70 33.67 5.70 4.13
N PRO A 71 33.59 4.70 3.22
CA PRO A 71 33.11 3.39 3.60
C PRO A 71 33.95 2.88 4.78
N GLN A 72 33.36 2.88 5.96
CA GLN A 72 34.01 2.36 7.16
C GLN A 72 33.84 0.86 7.12
N GLU A 73 34.93 0.12 7.34
CA GLU A 73 34.82 -1.30 7.67
C GLU A 73 33.91 -1.42 8.89
N VAL A 74 32.77 -2.09 8.70
CA VAL A 74 31.78 -2.21 9.74
C VAL A 74 32.29 -3.23 10.76
N ASP A 75 32.77 -2.73 11.89
CA ASP A 75 33.15 -3.57 13.02
C ASP A 75 31.89 -4.23 13.59
N MET A 76 31.69 -5.50 13.24
CA MET A 76 30.54 -6.28 13.66
C MET A 76 30.40 -6.37 15.19
N SER A 77 31.47 -6.15 15.95
CA SER A 77 31.44 -6.21 17.43
C SER A 77 30.65 -5.07 18.08
N GLY A 78 30.46 -3.96 17.37
CA GLY A 78 29.66 -2.81 17.82
C GLY A 78 28.21 -2.81 17.36
N LEU A 79 27.81 -3.77 16.53
CA LEU A 79 26.48 -3.84 15.95
C LEU A 79 25.49 -4.60 16.84
N GLU A 80 24.36 -3.96 17.13
CA GLU A 80 23.20 -4.59 17.75
C GLU A 80 22.27 -5.10 16.64
N PHE A 81 21.90 -6.39 16.70
CA PHE A 81 20.89 -6.96 15.81
C PHE A 81 19.50 -6.42 16.13
N LEU A 82 18.77 -5.98 15.10
CA LEU A 82 17.41 -5.48 15.24
C LEU A 82 16.38 -6.57 14.91
N PHE A 83 16.41 -7.04 13.66
CA PHE A 83 15.53 -8.09 13.15
C PHE A 83 16.02 -8.63 11.80
N GLU A 84 15.48 -9.77 11.41
CA GLU A 84 15.65 -10.34 10.08
C GLU A 84 14.30 -10.47 9.36
N LYS A 85 14.36 -10.45 8.03
CA LYS A 85 13.20 -10.61 7.16
C LYS A 85 13.53 -11.63 6.08
N ARG A 86 12.74 -12.70 6.01
CA ARG A 86 12.73 -13.61 4.86
C ARG A 86 12.12 -12.90 3.65
N LEU A 87 12.84 -12.92 2.54
CA LEU A 87 12.46 -12.24 1.30
C LEU A 87 11.37 -13.04 0.58
N ARG A 88 10.21 -12.41 0.34
CA ARG A 88 9.14 -12.95 -0.48
C ARG A 88 9.37 -12.66 -1.96
N HIS A 89 8.64 -13.36 -2.83
CA HIS A 89 8.73 -13.16 -4.26
C HIS A 89 8.43 -11.70 -4.66
N SER A 90 7.46 -11.06 -4.00
CA SER A 90 7.15 -9.65 -4.18
C SER A 90 8.27 -8.70 -3.76
N ASP A 91 9.10 -9.08 -2.78
CA ASP A 91 10.18 -8.24 -2.28
C ASP A 91 11.31 -8.13 -3.31
N VAL A 92 11.70 -9.24 -3.96
CA VAL A 92 12.83 -9.33 -4.91
C VAL A 92 12.51 -8.93 -6.36
N LYS A 93 11.33 -8.35 -6.61
CA LYS A 93 10.97 -7.80 -7.93
C LYS A 93 11.84 -6.58 -8.29
N ASP A 94 11.73 -6.10 -9.54
CA ASP A 94 12.56 -5.02 -10.13
C ASP A 94 12.73 -3.74 -9.28
N ARG A 95 11.75 -3.40 -8.44
CA ARG A 95 11.82 -2.20 -7.58
C ARG A 95 12.49 -2.44 -6.22
N GLY A 96 12.60 -3.69 -5.79
CA GLY A 96 13.10 -4.06 -4.46
C GLY A 96 12.30 -3.41 -3.34
N ARG A 97 11.03 -3.81 -3.19
CA ARG A 97 10.10 -3.24 -2.19
C ARG A 97 9.91 -4.24 -1.07
N VAL A 98 10.64 -4.06 0.02
CA VAL A 98 10.58 -4.98 1.16
C VAL A 98 9.53 -4.53 2.16
N VAL A 99 8.55 -5.38 2.44
CA VAL A 99 7.58 -5.10 3.52
C VAL A 99 8.22 -5.37 4.88
N ILE A 100 8.35 -4.31 5.68
CA ILE A 100 8.89 -4.36 7.04
C ILE A 100 7.74 -4.70 8.01
N PRO A 101 7.87 -5.74 8.85
CA PRO A 101 6.84 -6.05 9.85
C PRO A 101 6.60 -4.86 10.79
N LYS A 102 5.32 -4.59 11.07
CA LYS A 102 4.87 -3.37 11.78
C LYS A 102 5.56 -3.20 13.14
N GLU A 103 5.71 -4.27 13.91
CA GLU A 103 6.33 -4.24 15.24
C GLU A 103 7.77 -3.75 15.18
N PHE A 104 8.55 -4.27 14.23
CA PHE A 104 9.95 -3.86 14.06
C PHE A 104 10.08 -2.46 13.47
N ALA A 105 9.22 -2.09 12.53
CA ALA A 105 9.20 -0.75 11.95
C ALA A 105 8.99 0.32 13.03
N LEU A 106 8.05 0.12 13.95
CA LEU A 106 7.74 1.09 15.00
C LEU A 106 8.79 1.10 16.12
N LYS A 107 9.40 -0.05 16.43
CA LYS A 107 10.37 -0.17 17.52
C LYS A 107 11.76 0.32 17.15
N HIS A 108 12.19 0.07 15.91
CA HIS A 108 13.60 0.22 15.54
C HIS A 108 13.85 1.32 14.51
N PHE A 109 12.87 1.69 13.70
CA PHE A 109 13.04 2.74 12.69
C PHE A 109 12.42 4.07 13.12
N PRO A 110 12.89 5.20 12.55
CA PRO A 110 12.31 6.49 12.85
C PRO A 110 10.84 6.56 12.46
N GLU A 111 10.04 7.22 13.29
CA GLU A 111 8.62 7.42 12.98
C GLU A 111 8.45 8.30 11.75
N ILE A 112 7.61 7.83 10.82
CA ILE A 112 7.30 8.54 9.57
C ILE A 112 5.85 9.02 9.58
N GLN A 113 5.67 10.33 9.50
CA GLN A 113 4.34 10.96 9.46
C GLN A 113 3.88 11.30 8.03
N THR A 114 4.83 11.42 7.08
CA THR A 114 4.52 11.82 5.71
C THR A 114 4.49 10.63 4.76
N LYS A 115 3.62 10.70 3.75
CA LYS A 115 3.52 9.69 2.67
C LYS A 115 4.79 9.58 1.82
N TYR A 116 5.66 10.57 1.89
CA TYR A 116 6.88 10.61 1.08
C TYR A 116 8.02 9.78 1.70
N GLY A 117 7.88 9.33 2.96
CA GLY A 117 8.90 8.56 3.65
C GLY A 117 10.16 9.37 3.93
N ILE A 118 11.21 8.68 4.35
CA ILE A 118 12.54 9.21 4.66
C ILE A 118 13.61 8.38 3.95
N PHE A 119 14.76 8.99 3.66
CA PHE A 119 15.93 8.24 3.24
C PHE A 119 16.65 7.69 4.46
N MET A 120 17.02 6.41 4.40
CA MET A 120 17.82 5.75 5.42
C MET A 120 19.12 5.27 4.78
N TYR A 121 20.21 5.52 5.49
CA TYR A 121 21.55 5.10 5.08
C TYR A 121 21.95 3.92 5.95
N MET A 122 22.37 2.82 5.31
CA MET A 122 22.77 1.61 6.01
C MET A 122 24.13 1.13 5.51
N ASP A 123 25.08 0.99 6.44
CA ASP A 123 26.39 0.42 6.12
C ASP A 123 26.26 -1.08 5.92
N ASP A 124 26.85 -1.61 4.87
CA ASP A 124 26.84 -3.04 4.58
C ASP A 124 27.84 -3.78 5.48
N VAL A 125 27.38 -4.86 6.12
CA VAL A 125 28.24 -5.67 7.00
C VAL A 125 29.23 -6.55 6.22
N THR A 126 28.93 -6.87 4.96
CA THR A 126 29.73 -7.77 4.13
C THR A 126 30.65 -7.00 3.19
N THR A 127 30.21 -5.84 2.71
CA THR A 127 30.98 -5.00 1.79
C THR A 127 31.16 -3.60 2.37
N PRO A 128 32.25 -2.88 2.04
CA PRO A 128 32.38 -1.48 2.42
C PRO A 128 31.53 -0.60 1.49
N LYS A 129 30.20 -0.79 1.50
CA LYS A 129 29.25 -0.01 0.71
C LYS A 129 28.19 0.59 1.62
N LEU A 130 27.88 1.87 1.39
CA LEU A 130 26.77 2.55 2.03
C LEU A 130 25.53 2.46 1.14
N TRP A 131 24.49 1.80 1.62
CA TRP A 131 23.23 1.68 0.92
C TRP A 131 22.29 2.82 1.28
N THR A 132 21.60 3.35 0.27
CA THR A 132 20.55 4.35 0.46
C THR A 132 19.21 3.73 0.13
N PHE A 133 18.36 3.60 1.15
CA PHE A 133 17.00 3.10 0.99
C PHE A 133 16.00 4.22 1.24
N ARG A 134 14.78 4.03 0.75
CA ARG A 134 13.66 4.89 1.13
C ARG A 134 12.70 4.12 2.03
N PHE A 135 12.60 4.55 3.28
CA PHE A 135 11.65 4.00 4.23
C PHE A 135 10.34 4.79 4.19
N GLY A 136 9.24 4.12 3.91
CA GLY A 136 7.92 4.73 3.76
C GLY A 136 6.82 3.84 4.30
N PHE A 137 5.58 4.26 4.09
CA PHE A 137 4.42 3.42 4.33
C PHE A 137 3.39 3.57 3.21
N TRP A 138 2.60 2.52 3.00
CA TRP A 138 1.36 2.58 2.24
C TRP A 138 0.17 2.58 3.19
N SER A 139 -0.86 3.35 2.82
CA SER A 139 -2.14 3.27 3.50
C SER A 139 -2.89 2.02 3.04
N ASN A 140 -3.42 1.25 3.99
CA ASN A 140 -4.30 0.12 3.78
C ASN A 140 -5.53 0.28 4.70
N ASN A 141 -6.61 -0.45 4.44
CA ASN A 141 -7.83 -0.48 5.25
C ASN A 141 -7.56 -0.85 6.72
N SER A 142 -6.48 -1.59 6.98
CA SER A 142 -5.99 -1.97 8.32
C SER A 142 -4.90 -1.04 8.89
N GLY A 143 -4.66 0.13 8.28
CA GLY A 143 -3.70 1.14 8.77
C GLY A 143 -2.52 1.36 7.83
N ARG A 144 -1.29 1.21 8.34
CA ARG A 144 -0.04 1.51 7.60
C ARG A 144 0.81 0.26 7.41
N VAL A 145 1.15 -0.05 6.16
CA VAL A 145 2.13 -1.09 5.81
C VAL A 145 3.47 -0.41 5.55
N HIS A 146 4.49 -0.73 6.34
CA HIS A 146 5.80 -0.09 6.23
C HIS A 146 6.64 -0.81 5.17
N VAL A 147 7.32 -0.04 4.32
CA VAL A 147 8.04 -0.55 3.15
C VAL A 147 9.40 0.12 3.05
N LEU A 148 10.41 -0.69 2.74
CA LEU A 148 11.74 -0.24 2.33
C LEU A 148 11.83 -0.34 0.80
N GLU A 149 11.90 0.79 0.12
CA GLU A 149 12.04 0.87 -1.34
C GLU A 149 13.51 1.02 -1.75
N HIS A 150 13.79 0.69 -3.01
CA HIS A 150 15.11 0.77 -3.66
C HIS A 150 16.11 -0.28 -3.18
N ALA A 151 15.63 -1.46 -2.77
CA ALA A 151 16.50 -2.56 -2.35
C ALA A 151 17.00 -3.46 -3.49
N CYS A 152 16.58 -3.24 -4.74
CA CYS A 152 16.91 -4.12 -5.85
C CYS A 152 18.42 -4.19 -6.14
N GLU A 153 19.13 -3.07 -6.00
CA GLU A 153 20.59 -3.04 -6.19
C GLU A 153 21.33 -3.81 -5.08
N PHE A 154 20.82 -3.75 -3.85
CA PHE A 154 21.32 -4.58 -2.74
C PHE A 154 21.14 -6.06 -3.06
N PHE A 155 19.94 -6.47 -3.50
CA PHE A 155 19.68 -7.87 -3.86
C PHE A 155 20.58 -8.35 -4.99
N ALA A 156 20.75 -7.56 -6.05
CA ALA A 156 21.61 -7.92 -7.16
C ALA A 156 23.07 -8.10 -6.72
N MET A 157 23.57 -7.21 -5.86
CA MET A 157 24.96 -7.26 -5.38
C MET A 157 25.24 -8.47 -4.48
N HIS A 158 24.30 -8.82 -3.59
CA HIS A 158 24.41 -9.99 -2.72
C HIS A 158 23.83 -11.27 -3.33
N GLY A 159 23.35 -11.21 -4.58
CA GLY A 159 22.74 -12.31 -5.31
C GLY A 159 21.48 -12.88 -4.66
N LEU A 160 20.71 -12.09 -3.91
CA LEU A 160 19.58 -12.58 -3.10
C LEU A 160 18.37 -12.94 -3.95
N ILE A 161 17.70 -14.03 -3.57
CA ILE A 161 16.49 -14.54 -4.20
C ILE A 161 15.34 -14.67 -3.19
N ASN A 162 14.17 -15.08 -3.66
CA ASN A 162 13.08 -15.47 -2.77
C ASN A 162 13.53 -16.59 -1.81
N GLY A 163 13.15 -16.46 -0.54
CA GLY A 163 13.51 -17.39 0.52
C GLY A 163 14.77 -17.00 1.28
N ASP A 164 15.66 -16.17 0.70
CA ASP A 164 16.83 -15.63 1.39
C ASP A 164 16.45 -14.60 2.46
N PHE A 165 17.41 -14.15 3.25
CA PHE A 165 17.19 -13.25 4.37
C PHE A 165 17.95 -11.94 4.22
N ILE A 166 17.30 -10.86 4.62
CA ILE A 166 17.92 -9.56 4.89
C ILE A 166 17.89 -9.29 6.40
N MET A 167 18.97 -8.75 6.93
CA MET A 167 19.18 -8.55 8.36
C MET A 167 19.48 -7.08 8.63
N PHE A 168 18.87 -6.52 9.67
CA PHE A 168 19.03 -5.13 10.05
C PHE A 168 19.74 -5.02 11.39
N TYR A 169 20.64 -4.05 11.48
CA TYR A 169 21.46 -3.80 12.66
C TYR A 169 21.50 -2.29 12.95
N ILE A 170 21.91 -1.93 14.17
CA ILE A 170 22.27 -0.56 14.54
C ILE A 170 23.60 -0.55 15.28
N ASP A 171 24.50 0.35 14.90
CA ASP A 171 25.61 0.74 15.75
C ASP A 171 25.09 1.77 16.75
N ARG A 172 24.91 1.38 18.02
CA ARG A 172 24.42 2.28 19.08
C ARG A 172 25.41 3.37 19.46
N ARG A 173 26.70 3.19 19.16
CA ARG A 173 27.75 4.16 19.50
C ARG A 173 27.66 5.36 18.59
N VAL A 174 27.36 5.12 17.30
CA VAL A 174 27.28 6.16 16.26
C VAL A 174 25.82 6.51 15.91
N GLY A 175 24.86 5.63 16.20
CA GLY A 175 23.46 5.78 15.82
C GLY A 175 23.18 5.51 14.35
N ARG A 176 24.04 4.73 13.68
CA ARG A 176 23.91 4.39 12.25
C ARG A 176 23.33 3.00 12.07
N PHE A 177 22.49 2.85 11.06
CA PHE A 177 21.97 1.54 10.68
C PHE A 177 23.01 0.78 9.86
N ALA A 178 22.96 -0.55 9.95
CA ALA A 178 23.72 -1.44 9.08
C ALA A 178 22.81 -2.54 8.54
N ILE A 179 23.19 -3.10 7.40
CA ILE A 179 22.41 -4.10 6.68
C ILE A 179 23.27 -5.29 6.27
N GLY A 180 22.72 -6.48 6.41
CA GLY A 180 23.37 -7.72 6.01
C GLY A 180 22.44 -8.65 5.26
N SER A 181 23.02 -9.70 4.70
CA SER A 181 22.28 -10.71 3.95
C SER A 181 22.74 -12.12 4.30
N ARG A 182 21.81 -13.08 4.23
CA ARG A 182 22.07 -14.50 4.49
C ARG A 182 21.30 -15.35 3.49
N LYS A 183 21.97 -16.34 2.91
CA LYS A 183 21.35 -17.34 2.03
C LYS A 183 20.51 -18.31 2.84
N ALA A 184 19.38 -18.75 2.29
CA ALA A 184 18.60 -19.82 2.90
C ALA A 184 19.38 -21.14 2.84
N ASP A 185 19.42 -21.88 3.94
CA ASP A 185 19.95 -23.25 3.92
C ASP A 185 19.04 -24.17 3.10
N VAL A 186 19.66 -24.97 2.24
CA VAL A 186 18.99 -25.85 1.25
C VAL A 186 18.03 -26.86 1.89
N GLN A 187 18.10 -27.11 3.20
CA GLN A 187 17.27 -28.10 3.89
C GLN A 187 15.86 -27.62 4.29
N ASN A 188 15.55 -26.33 4.18
CA ASN A 188 14.26 -25.79 4.63
C ASN A 188 13.26 -25.50 3.49
N SER A 189 13.58 -25.85 2.24
CA SER A 189 12.75 -25.59 1.05
C SER A 189 11.61 -26.60 0.82
N VAL A 190 11.53 -27.68 1.60
CA VAL A 190 10.59 -28.79 1.36
C VAL A 190 9.29 -28.69 2.20
N ARG A 191 9.20 -27.73 3.13
CA ARG A 191 8.04 -27.62 4.03
C ARG A 191 6.96 -26.63 3.56
N ASP A 192 7.24 -25.80 2.56
CA ASP A 192 6.34 -24.72 2.16
C ASP A 192 5.37 -25.09 1.00
N GLU A 193 5.42 -26.29 0.42
CA GLU A 193 4.57 -26.69 -0.74
C GLU A 193 3.48 -27.73 -0.44
N HIS A 194 3.18 -28.04 0.84
CA HIS A 194 2.23 -29.11 1.20
C HIS A 194 1.05 -28.69 2.12
N HIS A 195 0.70 -27.40 2.21
CA HIS A 195 -0.46 -26.97 3.02
C HIS A 195 -1.71 -26.55 2.21
N ASP A 196 -1.74 -26.80 0.89
CA ASP A 196 -2.84 -26.37 0.01
C ASP A 196 -3.96 -27.42 -0.22
N LEU A 197 -3.95 -28.59 0.43
CA LEU A 197 -4.99 -29.60 0.17
C LEU A 197 -5.30 -30.55 1.35
N ALA A 198 -5.45 -30.03 2.58
CA ALA A 198 -5.86 -30.85 3.73
C ALA A 198 -6.96 -30.20 4.59
N GLY A 199 -7.86 -29.44 3.98
CA GLY A 199 -8.97 -28.74 4.65
C GLY A 199 -10.36 -29.40 4.51
N ALA A 200 -10.45 -30.63 4.00
CA ALA A 200 -11.72 -31.35 3.91
C ALA A 200 -11.61 -32.67 4.66
N THR A 201 -12.57 -32.91 5.55
CA THR A 201 -12.75 -34.10 6.40
C THR A 201 -12.02 -34.02 7.73
N LEU A 202 -12.73 -33.52 8.76
CA LEU A 202 -12.90 -34.15 10.08
C LEU A 202 -13.46 -33.10 11.07
N MET A 203 -14.77 -32.92 11.05
CA MET A 203 -15.50 -32.34 12.19
C MET A 203 -16.87 -33.02 12.27
N ASP A 204 -16.86 -34.31 12.59
CA ASP A 204 -18.04 -35.07 12.97
C ASP A 204 -17.68 -36.05 14.09
N GLU A 205 -17.00 -35.57 15.15
CA GLU A 205 -16.80 -36.35 16.37
C GLU A 205 -16.39 -35.47 17.56
N LEU A 206 -17.33 -34.72 18.15
CA LEU A 206 -17.29 -34.28 19.57
C LEU A 206 -18.59 -33.57 19.98
N LEU A 207 -19.73 -34.21 19.67
CA LEU A 207 -20.92 -34.07 20.50
C LEU A 207 -20.86 -35.15 21.58
N SER A 208 -20.30 -34.83 22.74
CA SER A 208 -20.50 -35.62 23.95
C SER A 208 -20.76 -34.73 25.16
N ALA A 209 -21.98 -34.87 25.68
CA ALA A 209 -22.25 -35.12 27.08
C ALA A 209 -21.89 -34.04 28.14
N SER A 210 -22.98 -33.47 28.68
CA SER A 210 -23.34 -33.35 30.10
C SER A 210 -22.46 -32.55 31.10
N SER A 211 -23.03 -31.41 31.53
CA SER A 211 -23.34 -31.00 32.93
C SER A 211 -22.42 -31.41 34.09
N THR A 212 -21.96 -30.44 34.89
CA THR A 212 -22.50 -30.11 36.24
C THR A 212 -21.89 -28.80 36.78
N SER A 213 -22.60 -28.19 37.72
CA SER A 213 -22.39 -26.90 38.39
C SER A 213 -21.27 -26.88 39.43
N ASP A 214 -20.71 -25.69 39.72
CA ASP A 214 -20.86 -24.96 41.00
C ASP A 214 -19.94 -23.72 41.02
N GLY A 215 -20.38 -22.64 41.70
CA GLY A 215 -19.85 -21.29 41.54
C GLY A 215 -18.99 -20.73 42.67
N VAL A 216 -18.82 -19.39 42.57
CA VAL A 216 -18.32 -18.36 43.53
C VAL A 216 -16.96 -17.73 43.17
N GLY A 217 -17.00 -16.41 42.97
CA GLY A 217 -15.99 -15.48 43.54
C GLY A 217 -15.02 -14.78 42.59
N GLN A 218 -15.36 -13.53 42.22
CA GLN A 218 -14.49 -12.34 42.07
C GLN A 218 -13.15 -12.45 41.32
N SER A 219 -13.04 -11.75 40.19
CA SER A 219 -12.27 -10.49 40.06
C SER A 219 -12.11 -10.13 38.59
N ALA A 220 -12.33 -8.86 38.26
CA ALA A 220 -12.17 -8.32 36.92
C ALA A 220 -10.68 -8.21 36.60
N VAL A 221 -10.22 -9.05 35.69
CA VAL A 221 -9.03 -8.85 34.88
C VAL A 221 -9.51 -8.93 33.45
N GLU A 222 -9.55 -7.77 32.79
CA GLU A 222 -9.81 -7.65 31.36
C GLU A 222 -8.61 -8.27 30.64
N ASP A 223 -8.72 -9.57 30.36
CA ASP A 223 -7.87 -10.28 29.42
C ASP A 223 -8.33 -9.86 28.02
N GLU A 224 -7.74 -8.77 27.51
CA GLU A 224 -7.77 -8.50 26.07
C GLU A 224 -6.97 -9.62 25.40
N SER A 225 -7.71 -10.69 25.07
CA SER A 225 -7.32 -11.70 24.11
C SER A 225 -6.97 -11.00 22.81
N LEU A 226 -5.71 -10.61 22.66
CA LEU A 226 -5.08 -10.37 21.38
C LEU A 226 -5.26 -11.66 20.59
N ALA A 227 -6.30 -11.68 19.76
CA ALA A 227 -6.42 -12.63 18.68
C ALA A 227 -5.17 -12.44 17.82
N TYR A 228 -4.16 -13.26 18.12
CA TYR A 228 -3.04 -13.56 17.27
C TYR A 228 -3.64 -14.10 15.97
N PHE A 229 -3.89 -13.20 15.02
CA PHE A 229 -4.15 -13.57 13.64
C PHE A 229 -2.81 -14.02 13.06
N PRO A 230 -2.65 -15.28 12.66
CA PRO A 230 -1.46 -15.74 11.97
C PRO A 230 -1.22 -14.85 10.74
N MET A 231 -0.03 -14.25 10.66
CA MET A 231 0.40 -13.34 9.59
C MET A 231 0.60 -14.03 8.22
N GLU A 232 0.04 -15.22 8.01
CA GLU A 232 0.33 -16.09 6.86
C GLU A 232 -0.75 -16.14 5.77
N LEU A 233 -1.85 -15.39 5.88
CA LEU A 233 -2.90 -15.35 4.85
C LEU A 233 -3.26 -13.92 4.45
N LEU A 234 -2.29 -13.21 3.89
CA LEU A 234 -2.59 -12.11 2.98
C LEU A 234 -2.15 -12.55 1.59
N ASP A 235 -3.14 -12.92 0.80
CA ASP A 235 -3.03 -13.42 -0.56
C ASP A 235 -2.15 -12.53 -1.43
N ASP A 236 -1.36 -13.18 -2.30
CA ASP A 236 -0.39 -12.57 -3.22
C ASP A 236 -1.02 -11.64 -4.29
N ASP A 237 -2.35 -11.52 -4.32
CA ASP A 237 -3.11 -10.70 -5.26
C ASP A 237 -3.18 -9.20 -4.91
N PHE A 238 -2.74 -8.78 -3.71
CA PHE A 238 -2.83 -7.36 -3.34
C PHE A 238 -1.84 -6.45 -4.10
N PHE A 239 -0.79 -7.01 -4.72
CA PHE A 239 0.27 -6.22 -5.35
C PHE A 239 -0.01 -5.81 -6.80
N ASP A 240 -1.09 -6.31 -7.43
CA ASP A 240 -1.50 -5.96 -8.79
C ASP A 240 -2.90 -5.33 -8.82
N LEU A 241 -3.06 -4.16 -8.19
CA LEU A 241 -4.19 -3.29 -8.50
C LEU A 241 -3.88 -2.44 -9.74
N PRO A 242 -4.78 -2.39 -10.74
CA PRO A 242 -4.61 -1.50 -11.88
C PRO A 242 -4.66 -0.04 -11.41
N LYS A 243 -3.71 0.76 -11.90
CA LYS A 243 -3.72 2.20 -11.70
C LYS A 243 -4.99 2.78 -12.33
N LEU A 244 -5.90 3.27 -11.50
CA LEU A 244 -6.95 4.23 -11.90
C LEU A 244 -6.34 5.63 -12.05
#